data_AF-A0A4P8SD65-F1
#
_entry.id   AF-A0A4P8SD65-F1
#
_cell.length_a   1.000
_cell.length_b   1.000
_cell.length_c   1.000
_cell.angle_alpha   90.00
_cell.angle_beta   90.00
_cell.angle_gamma   90.00
#
_symmetry.space_group_name_H-M   'P 1'
#
loop_
_entity.id
_entity.type
_entity.pdbx_description
1 polymer ?
#
loop_
_entity_poly.entity_id
_entity_poly.type
_entity_poly.pdbx_seq_one_letter_code
_entity_poly.pdbx_strand_id
1 'polypeptide(L)'
;MEKSTKEYELKVIVQEDQKAELPYRVFVEYKGDLDFYEKLIEIARRDRVLFTGRPAPFTMKWIFKTNYLYYLEQKTNKIINPKYLSWNLEDILRKKENLLLFKEKAVVIEFRKALLNFLNEFAQQIKQGKL
;
A
#
# COMPACT_ATOMS: atom_id res chain seq x y z
N MET A 1 19.89 24.85 5.83
CA MET A 1 18.84 23.85 5.56
C MET A 1 19.40 22.87 4.55
N GLU A 2 19.96 21.76 5.00
CA GLU A 2 20.36 20.68 4.11
C GLU A 2 19.10 20.10 3.45
N LYS A 3 19.00 20.22 2.13
CA LYS A 3 18.07 19.42 1.35
C LYS A 3 18.55 17.98 1.51
N SER A 4 17.93 17.22 2.41
CA SER A 4 18.03 15.76 2.41
C SER A 4 17.65 15.28 1.01
N THR A 5 18.65 15.00 0.17
CA THR A 5 18.46 14.33 -1.12
C THR A 5 17.86 12.98 -0.79
N LYS A 6 16.55 12.83 -0.95
CA LYS A 6 15.90 11.53 -0.71
C LYS A 6 16.53 10.55 -1.70
N GLU A 7 17.25 9.57 -1.17
CA GLU A 7 17.90 8.48 -1.95
C GLU A 7 16.89 7.67 -2.76
N TYR A 8 15.62 7.66 -2.34
CA TYR A 8 14.52 7.06 -3.07
C TYR A 8 13.22 7.86 -2.91
N GLU A 9 12.30 7.66 -3.85
CA GLU A 9 10.96 8.23 -3.87
C GLU A 9 9.95 7.15 -4.27
N LEU A 10 8.92 6.97 -3.45
CA LEU A 10 7.74 6.14 -3.76
C LEU A 10 6.57 7.06 -4.10
N LYS A 11 5.87 6.77 -5.20
CA LYS A 11 4.64 7.47 -5.61
C LYS A 11 3.53 6.45 -5.79
N VAL A 12 2.33 6.81 -5.38
CA VAL A 12 1.14 6.00 -5.66
C VAL A 12 0.33 6.73 -6.72
N ILE A 13 0.27 6.15 -7.91
CA ILE A 13 -0.38 6.71 -9.09
C ILE A 13 -1.77 6.12 -9.23
N VAL A 14 -2.70 6.93 -9.74
CA VAL A 14 -4.07 6.51 -10.07
C VAL A 14 -4.26 6.73 -11.57
N GLN A 15 -4.64 5.67 -12.27
CA GLN A 15 -5.14 5.73 -13.65
C GLN A 15 -6.66 5.55 -13.63
N GLU A 16 -7.36 6.34 -14.44
CA GLU A 16 -8.82 6.30 -14.55
C GLU A 16 -9.21 5.84 -15.96
N ASP A 17 -10.03 4.80 -16.04
CA ASP A 17 -10.71 4.34 -17.26
C ASP A 17 -12.22 4.46 -17.05
N GLN A 18 -12.82 5.48 -17.66
CA GLN A 18 -14.25 5.78 -17.52
C GLN A 18 -15.18 4.72 -18.13
N LYS A 19 -14.64 3.77 -18.90
CA LYS A 19 -15.43 2.70 -19.55
C LYS A 19 -15.39 1.38 -18.79
N ALA A 20 -14.53 1.25 -17.77
CA ALA A 20 -14.38 0.02 -16.98
C ALA A 20 -15.34 -0.03 -15.79
N GLU A 21 -15.75 -1.24 -15.37
CA GLU A 21 -16.57 -1.45 -14.16
C GLU A 21 -15.83 -1.01 -12.87
N LEU A 22 -14.52 -1.22 -12.85
CA LEU A 22 -13.60 -0.75 -11.81
C LEU A 22 -12.71 0.35 -12.42
N PRO A 23 -13.21 1.59 -12.52
CA PRO A 23 -12.57 2.65 -13.29
C PRO A 23 -11.24 3.12 -12.71
N TYR A 24 -10.93 2.84 -11.44
CA TYR A 24 -9.73 3.35 -10.80
C TYR A 24 -8.69 2.25 -10.60
N ARG A 25 -7.59 2.33 -11.33
CA ARG A 25 -6.40 1.49 -11.14
C ARG A 25 -5.36 2.24 -10.31
N VAL A 26 -4.86 1.60 -9.27
CA VAL A 26 -3.77 2.13 -8.44
C VAL A 26 -2.49 1.33 -8.68
N PHE A 27 -1.34 1.99 -8.74
CA PHE A 27 -0.04 1.32 -8.78
C PHE A 27 1.03 2.17 -8.13
N VAL A 28 2.14 1.53 -7.77
CA VAL A 28 3.27 2.18 -7.09
C VAL A 28 4.38 2.42 -8.10
N GLU A 29 4.86 3.64 -8.20
CA GLU A 29 6.11 3.96 -8.87
C GLU A 29 7.22 4.14 -7.84
N TYR A 30 8.41 3.65 -8.18
CA TYR A 30 9.61 3.84 -7.41
C TYR A 30 10.66 4.52 -8.25
N LYS A 31 11.37 5.48 -7.65
CA LYS A 31 12.52 6.15 -8.23
C LYS A 31 13.65 6.15 -7.21
N GLY A 32 14.77 5.53 -7.53
CA GLY A 32 15.90 5.39 -6.62
C GLY A 32 16.81 4.25 -7.07
N ASP A 33 17.65 3.78 -6.14
CA ASP A 33 18.52 2.63 -6.35
C ASP A 33 17.73 1.33 -6.61
N LEU A 34 18.13 0.55 -7.62
CA LEU A 34 17.43 -0.67 -8.02
C LEU A 34 17.62 -1.80 -7.01
N ASP A 35 18.82 -1.96 -6.46
CA ASP A 35 19.12 -3.01 -5.48
C ASP A 35 18.29 -2.81 -4.21
N PHE A 36 18.14 -1.55 -3.79
CA PHE A 36 17.23 -1.21 -2.69
C PHE A 36 15.77 -1.57 -3.02
N TYR A 37 15.30 -1.31 -4.25
CA TYR A 37 13.94 -1.68 -4.65
C TYR A 37 13.70 -3.19 -4.62
N GLU A 38 14.64 -3.96 -5.18
CA GLU A 38 14.57 -5.43 -5.13
C GLU A 38 14.62 -5.93 -3.68
N LYS A 39 15.39 -5.29 -2.80
CA LYS A 39 15.39 -5.60 -1.37
C LYS A 39 14.02 -5.34 -0.72
N LEU A 40 13.31 -4.27 -1.08
CA LEU A 40 11.94 -4.02 -0.59
C LEU A 40 11.00 -5.17 -0.98
N ILE A 41 11.08 -5.59 -2.25
CA ILE A 41 10.28 -6.69 -2.80
C ILE A 41 10.63 -8.02 -2.12
N GLU A 42 11.92 -8.29 -1.94
CA GLU A 42 12.41 -9.51 -1.32
C GLU A 42 11.92 -9.64 0.13
N ILE A 43 12.07 -8.59 0.93
CA ILE A 43 11.63 -8.59 2.33
C ILE A 43 10.11 -8.70 2.41
N ALA A 44 9.37 -7.97 1.56
CA ALA A 44 7.92 -8.09 1.49
C ALA A 44 7.45 -9.52 1.19
N ARG A 45 8.17 -10.24 0.31
CA ARG A 45 7.92 -11.65 -0.01
C ARG A 45 8.31 -12.58 1.14
N ARG A 46 9.53 -12.43 1.67
CA ARG A 46 10.10 -13.26 2.76
C ARG A 46 9.17 -13.26 3.97
N ASP A 47 8.72 -12.07 4.37
CA ASP A 47 7.89 -11.88 5.56
C ASP A 47 6.39 -11.98 5.25
N ARG A 48 6.05 -12.26 3.98
CA ARG A 48 4.67 -12.37 3.48
C ARG A 48 3.82 -11.18 3.92
N VAL A 49 4.36 -9.98 3.72
CA VAL A 49 3.75 -8.73 4.18
C VAL A 49 2.47 -8.47 3.40
N LEU A 50 1.39 -8.21 4.14
CA LEU A 50 0.10 -7.81 3.64
C LEU A 50 -0.14 -6.33 3.96
N PHE A 51 -0.66 -5.61 2.98
CA PHE A 51 -1.35 -4.35 3.22
C PHE A 51 -2.82 -4.66 3.47
N THR A 52 -3.31 -4.39 4.67
CA THR A 52 -4.68 -4.74 5.09
C THR A 52 -5.49 -3.50 5.40
N GLY A 53 -6.72 -3.45 4.86
CA GLY A 53 -7.75 -2.47 5.18
C GLY A 53 -8.87 -3.12 5.98
N ARG A 54 -8.95 -2.79 7.28
CA ARG A 54 -10.07 -3.19 8.14
C ARG A 54 -11.20 -2.16 8.04
N PRO A 55 -12.47 -2.54 7.87
CA PRO A 55 -13.57 -1.58 7.91
C PRO A 55 -13.56 -0.77 9.21
N ALA A 56 -13.56 0.55 9.08
CA ALA A 56 -13.56 1.43 10.23
C ALA A 56 -14.88 1.28 11.02
N PRO A 57 -14.83 1.20 12.36
CA PRO A 57 -16.04 1.28 13.19
C PRO A 57 -16.81 2.56 12.90
N PHE A 58 -18.13 2.54 13.11
CA PHE A 58 -19.02 3.69 12.82
C PHE A 58 -18.52 5.00 13.44
N THR A 59 -18.06 4.95 14.69
CA THR A 59 -17.51 6.11 15.42
C THR A 59 -16.26 6.68 14.73
N MET A 60 -15.36 5.82 14.23
CA MET A 60 -14.17 6.25 13.50
C MET A 60 -14.48 6.79 12.11
N LYS A 61 -15.48 6.23 11.42
CA LYS A 61 -15.96 6.79 10.14
C LYS A 61 -16.40 8.23 10.31
N TRP A 62 -17.06 8.55 11.43
CA TRP A 62 -17.50 9.91 11.73
C TRP A 62 -16.35 10.86 12.09
N ILE A 63 -15.47 10.44 13.00
CA ILE A 63 -14.38 11.31 13.50
C ILE A 63 -13.32 11.56 12.43
N PHE A 64 -12.89 10.49 11.75
CA PHE A 64 -11.73 10.53 10.85
C PHE A 64 -12.12 10.56 9.38
N LYS A 65 -13.42 10.48 9.05
CA LYS A 65 -13.92 10.43 7.67
C LYS A 65 -13.20 9.38 6.82
N THR A 66 -12.93 8.22 7.41
CA THR A 66 -12.23 7.09 6.76
C THR A 66 -13.14 5.87 6.72
N ASN A 67 -13.16 5.17 5.60
CA ASN A 67 -13.92 3.94 5.43
C ASN A 67 -13.17 2.72 5.97
N TYR A 68 -11.84 2.78 5.92
CA TYR A 68 -10.95 1.70 6.34
C TYR A 68 -9.84 2.20 7.26
N LEU A 69 -9.39 1.33 8.16
CA LEU A 69 -8.18 1.46 8.94
C LEU A 69 -7.13 0.57 8.27
N TYR A 70 -6.10 1.20 7.72
CA TYR A 70 -5.05 0.52 6.99
C TYR A 70 -3.85 0.22 7.90
N TYR A 71 -3.19 -0.91 7.68
CA TYR A 71 -1.96 -1.29 8.36
C TYR A 71 -1.19 -2.35 7.56
N LEU A 72 0.09 -2.54 7.90
CA LEU A 72 0.89 -3.68 7.44
C LEU A 72 0.83 -4.80 8.47
N GLU A 73 0.67 -6.03 8.01
CA GLU A 73 0.77 -7.23 8.84
C GLU A 73 1.52 -8.35 8.12
N GLN A 74 2.06 -9.30 8.87
CA GLN A 74 2.61 -10.52 8.30
C GLN A 74 1.48 -11.53 8.13
N LYS A 75 1.43 -12.19 6.96
CA LYS A 75 0.46 -13.25 6.72
C LYS A 75 0.68 -14.40 7.70
N THR A 76 -0.30 -14.62 8.57
CA THR A 76 -0.31 -15.76 9.50
C THR A 76 -1.19 -16.90 8.96
N ASN A 77 -1.12 -18.08 9.58
CA ASN A 77 -2.03 -19.19 9.29
C ASN A 77 -3.45 -18.99 9.87
N LYS A 78 -3.73 -17.84 10.52
CA LYS A 78 -5.05 -17.56 11.08
C LYS A 78 -6.02 -17.24 9.94
N ILE A 79 -7.28 -17.64 10.13
CA ILE A 79 -8.37 -17.31 9.20
C ILE A 79 -8.50 -15.79 9.16
N ILE A 80 -8.19 -15.20 8.00
CA ILE A 80 -8.38 -13.77 7.75
C ILE A 80 -9.88 -13.49 7.80
N ASN A 81 -10.29 -12.46 8.54
CA ASN A 81 -11.69 -12.06 8.59
C ASN A 81 -12.15 -11.70 7.17
N PRO A 82 -13.21 -12.33 6.63
CA PRO A 82 -13.66 -12.10 5.24
C PRO A 82 -14.11 -10.66 4.99
N LYS A 83 -14.34 -9.86 6.04
CA LYS A 83 -14.66 -8.43 5.92
C LYS A 83 -13.43 -7.55 5.69
N TYR A 84 -12.22 -8.08 5.84
CA TYR A 84 -10.99 -7.30 5.69
C TYR A 84 -10.52 -7.40 4.25
N LEU A 85 -10.02 -6.29 3.73
CA LEU A 85 -9.37 -6.25 2.44
C LEU A 85 -7.87 -6.45 2.67
N SER A 86 -7.22 -7.32 1.91
CA SER A 86 -5.78 -7.59 2.05
C SER A 86 -5.12 -7.80 0.70
N TRP A 87 -3.94 -7.22 0.53
CA TRP A 87 -3.14 -7.31 -0.68
C TRP A 87 -1.69 -7.64 -0.33
N ASN A 88 -1.03 -8.55 -1.05
CA ASN A 88 0.40 -8.80 -0.81
C ASN A 88 1.21 -7.57 -1.21
N LEU A 89 2.06 -7.11 -0.30
CA LEU A 89 2.90 -5.93 -0.55
C LEU A 89 3.90 -6.19 -1.69
N GLU A 90 4.38 -7.42 -1.83
CA GLU A 90 5.17 -7.85 -2.99
C GLU A 90 4.42 -7.60 -4.31
N ASP A 91 3.18 -8.09 -4.43
CA ASP A 91 2.39 -7.96 -5.65
C ASP A 91 2.13 -6.47 -5.99
N ILE A 92 1.96 -5.63 -4.96
CA ILE A 92 1.82 -4.18 -5.11
C ILE A 92 3.11 -3.57 -5.69
N LEU A 93 4.27 -3.88 -5.11
CA LEU A 93 5.57 -3.36 -5.55
C LEU A 93 5.92 -3.88 -6.96
N ARG A 94 5.59 -5.12 -7.29
CA ARG A 94 5.76 -5.68 -8.64
C ARG A 94 4.76 -5.13 -9.67
N LYS A 95 3.85 -4.23 -9.27
CA LYS A 95 2.79 -3.66 -10.13
C LYS A 95 1.93 -4.73 -10.81
N LYS A 96 1.62 -5.82 -10.10
CA LYS A 96 0.82 -6.92 -10.64
C LYS A 96 -0.49 -6.40 -11.22
N GLU A 97 -0.79 -6.83 -12.44
CA GLU A 97 -2.01 -6.41 -13.12
C GLU A 97 -3.26 -6.88 -12.37
N ASN A 98 -4.33 -6.09 -12.49
CA ASN A 98 -5.65 -6.38 -11.90
C ASN A 98 -5.67 -6.56 -10.37
N LEU A 99 -4.65 -6.08 -9.64
CA LEU A 99 -4.57 -6.20 -8.18
C LEU A 99 -5.34 -5.09 -7.44
N LEU A 100 -5.05 -3.83 -7.80
CA LEU A 100 -5.54 -2.65 -7.09
C LEU A 100 -6.54 -1.90 -7.96
N LEU A 101 -7.70 -2.50 -8.16
CA LEU A 101 -8.81 -1.96 -8.93
C LEU A 101 -9.95 -1.57 -7.99
N PHE A 102 -10.52 -0.38 -8.20
CA PHE A 102 -11.54 0.17 -7.32
C PHE A 102 -12.69 0.79 -8.11
N LYS A 103 -13.89 0.70 -7.52
CA LYS A 103 -15.10 1.33 -8.03
C LYS A 103 -15.25 2.78 -7.58
N GLU A 104 -14.90 3.05 -6.32
CA GLU A 104 -15.22 4.32 -5.67
C GLU A 104 -13.99 5.22 -5.52
N LYS A 105 -14.08 6.44 -6.08
CA LYS A 105 -13.01 7.45 -5.99
C LYS A 105 -12.65 7.82 -4.55
N ALA A 106 -13.64 7.88 -3.65
CA ALA A 106 -13.42 8.20 -2.24
C ALA A 106 -12.50 7.17 -1.57
N VAL A 107 -12.76 5.88 -1.80
CA VAL A 107 -11.92 4.77 -1.31
C VAL A 107 -10.51 4.87 -1.88
N VAL A 108 -10.35 5.21 -3.17
CA VAL A 108 -9.04 5.37 -3.81
C VAL A 108 -8.22 6.48 -3.16
N ILE A 109 -8.85 7.60 -2.79
CA ILE A 109 -8.16 8.73 -2.15
C ILE A 109 -7.61 8.32 -0.77
N GLU A 110 -8.41 7.61 0.02
CA GLU A 110 -7.99 7.09 1.33
C GLU A 110 -6.87 6.05 1.18
N PHE A 111 -7.10 5.06 0.31
CA PHE A 111 -6.18 3.97 0.02
C PHE A 111 -4.81 4.51 -0.44
N ARG A 112 -4.78 5.47 -1.37
CA ARG A 112 -3.55 6.07 -1.89
C ARG A 112 -2.69 6.69 -0.79
N LYS A 113 -3.32 7.45 0.10
CA LYS A 113 -2.62 8.12 1.22
C LYS A 113 -2.06 7.10 2.19
N ALA A 114 -2.88 6.12 2.57
CA ALA A 114 -2.46 5.07 3.50
C ALA A 114 -1.32 4.24 2.91
N LEU A 115 -1.48 3.75 1.68
CA LEU A 115 -0.47 2.93 1.01
C LEU A 115 0.86 3.67 0.92
N LEU A 116 0.86 4.95 0.53
CA LEU A 116 2.09 5.75 0.47
C LEU A 116 2.77 5.88 1.84
N ASN A 117 2.00 6.11 2.90
CA ASN A 117 2.55 6.24 4.26
C ASN A 117 3.22 4.94 4.70
N PHE A 118 2.52 3.82 4.56
CA PHE A 118 3.03 2.51 4.99
C PHE A 118 4.20 2.03 4.11
N LEU A 119 4.20 2.33 2.81
CA LEU A 119 5.34 2.04 1.93
C LEU A 119 6.58 2.83 2.33
N ASN A 120 6.42 4.11 2.67
CA ASN A 120 7.54 4.93 3.14
C ASN A 120 8.06 4.43 4.49
N GLU A 121 7.18 4.08 5.42
CA GLU A 121 7.56 3.52 6.71
C GLU A 121 8.30 2.19 6.55
N PHE A 122 7.77 1.28 5.74
CA PHE A 122 8.38 -0.01 5.44
C PHE A 122 9.79 0.17 4.83
N ALA A 123 9.93 1.05 3.83
CA ALA A 123 11.22 1.33 3.22
C ALA A 123 12.21 1.95 4.23
N GLN A 124 11.75 2.82 5.13
CA GLN A 124 12.61 3.38 6.19
C GLN A 124 13.06 2.30 7.19
N GLN A 125 12.18 1.37 7.57
CA GLN A 125 12.55 0.28 8.48
C GLN A 125 13.63 -0.63 7.86
N ILE A 126 13.51 -0.94 6.56
CA ILE A 126 14.53 -1.72 5.83
C ILE A 126 15.85 -0.95 5.69
N LYS A 127 15.80 0.35 5.39
CA LYS A 127 16.99 1.20 5.33
C LYS A 127 17.73 1.24 6.67
N GLN A 128 17.00 1.23 7.79
CA GLN A 128 17.55 1.21 9.14
C GLN A 128 18.00 -0.19 9.61
N GLY A 129 17.84 -1.23 8.79
CA GLY A 129 18.20 -2.61 9.14
C GLY A 129 17.30 -3.22 10.23
N LYS A 130 16.08 -2.70 10.42
CA LYS A 130 15.11 -3.23 11.40
C LYS A 130 14.31 -4.42 10.87
N LEU A 131 14.32 -4.63 9.55
CA LEU A 131 13.68 -5.71 8.80
C LEU A 131 14.68 -6.34 7.83
#